data_AF-A0A521SGZ1-F1
#
_entry.id   AF-A0A521SGZ1-F1
#
_cell.length_a   1.000
_cell.length_b   1.000
_cell.length_c   1.000
_cell.angle_alpha   90.00
_cell.angle_beta   90.00
_cell.angle_gamma   90.00
#
_symmetry.space_group_name_H-M   'P 1'
#
loop_
_entity.id
_entity.type
_entity.pdbx_description
1 polymer ?
#
loop_
_entity_poly.entity_id
_entity_poly.type
_entity_poly.pdbx_seq_one_letter_code
_entity_poly.pdbx_strand_id
1 'polypeptide(L)'
;MDDGRLQGQVSLQYDEFSDLLGGAVWDEAFHQWCRSGLSSGRRQNLPTLASRFSSPNQFLFSEDRQRYPLEVFWLKWNLFIGLCRRIQSIHQENQRPFLNLQPAHLPVQLSESTEDFLPARWVFSLDTSHLQLADRFAPPTMPADARAQLFSPPPDAHPLYTAPLLRQQGIEQRETATVLIRSMERMRASGGNEIRAIVQAQLVSEQLRSSDYSQGDLFLITLSLPEAEAEPVRIWAGKRASAERGILLDGTIEPVSPPVWGQFEKAKQKVFARAEVVIYKSLHLPCDLYSLGMILFRGLLVNERQDLATVHKVITRTAENLGPILPSLEDRDRKPLLRRLRFLFQKEGAALSKEALLYRPSDNAGESIPDDLWIEALLIGFRLLRNQAEYDPNEPGTFMERIAAEGAHLSDRIKMELFGSRRRNREILEACDLIRKELSEVRNG
;
A
#
# COMPACT_ATOMS: atom_id res chain seq x y z
N MET A 1 17.28 -21.42 -18.45
CA MET A 1 18.24 -20.40 -18.92
C MET A 1 19.01 -19.98 -17.69
N ASP A 2 20.32 -20.20 -17.73
CA ASP A 2 21.22 -20.11 -16.58
C ASP A 2 21.26 -18.72 -15.96
N ASP A 3 20.98 -18.67 -14.65
CA ASP A 3 21.19 -17.53 -13.75
C ASP A 3 22.70 -17.33 -13.54
N GLY A 4 23.34 -16.73 -14.53
CA GLY A 4 24.66 -16.14 -14.37
C GLY A 4 24.51 -14.64 -14.17
N ARG A 5 24.38 -14.16 -12.92
CA ARG A 5 24.91 -12.86 -12.43
C ARG A 5 24.57 -12.63 -10.96
N LEU A 6 25.61 -12.27 -10.20
CA LEU A 6 25.74 -12.03 -8.76
C LEU A 6 25.83 -13.32 -7.92
N GLN A 7 27.07 -13.65 -7.50
CA GLN A 7 27.30 -14.52 -6.34
C GLN A 7 26.44 -13.96 -5.19
N GLY A 8 25.43 -14.74 -4.81
CA GLY A 8 24.27 -14.26 -4.07
C GLY A 8 24.64 -13.75 -2.69
N GLN A 9 24.53 -12.43 -2.51
CA GLN A 9 24.53 -11.84 -1.19
C GLN A 9 23.31 -12.39 -0.44
N VAL A 10 23.55 -13.14 0.63
CA VAL A 10 22.49 -13.79 1.41
C VAL A 10 21.67 -12.71 2.11
N SER A 11 20.37 -12.67 1.84
CA SER A 11 19.44 -11.69 2.41
C SER A 11 18.32 -12.37 3.20
N LEU A 12 17.80 -11.64 4.18
CA LEU A 12 16.60 -12.01 4.92
C LEU A 12 15.38 -11.35 4.27
N GLN A 13 14.24 -12.01 4.28
CA GLN A 13 12.99 -11.35 3.91
C GLN A 13 12.57 -10.37 5.02
N TYR A 14 11.75 -9.38 4.68
CA TYR A 14 11.37 -8.32 5.60
C TYR A 14 10.75 -8.84 6.91
N ASP A 15 9.89 -9.85 6.81
CA ASP A 15 9.19 -10.45 7.93
C ASP A 15 10.12 -11.28 8.82
N GLU A 16 11.02 -12.05 8.22
CA GLU A 16 12.07 -12.78 8.93
C GLU A 16 13.00 -11.83 9.70
N PHE A 17 13.44 -10.75 9.05
CA PHE A 17 14.26 -9.75 9.71
C PHE A 17 13.47 -9.01 10.79
N SER A 18 12.16 -8.78 10.60
CA SER A 18 11.31 -8.20 11.62
C SER A 18 11.16 -9.09 12.86
N ASP A 19 11.05 -10.41 12.69
CA ASP A 19 11.01 -11.36 13.81
C ASP A 19 12.33 -11.30 14.60
N LEU A 20 13.44 -11.29 13.88
CA LEU A 20 14.76 -11.09 14.45
C LEU A 20 14.84 -9.76 15.22
N LEU A 21 14.45 -8.63 14.62
CA LEU A 21 14.40 -7.33 15.31
C LEU A 21 13.52 -7.38 16.56
N GLY A 22 12.48 -8.21 16.57
CA GLY A 22 11.60 -8.47 17.72
C GLY A 22 12.26 -9.26 18.85
N GLY A 23 13.51 -9.72 18.69
CA GLY A 23 14.23 -10.51 19.68
C GLY A 23 14.18 -12.02 19.46
N ALA A 24 13.72 -12.50 18.30
CA ALA A 24 13.76 -13.93 18.00
C ALA A 24 15.21 -14.46 18.04
N VAL A 25 15.39 -15.62 18.67
CA VAL A 25 16.64 -16.37 18.63
C VAL A 25 16.76 -17.03 17.27
N TRP A 26 17.96 -16.99 16.69
CA TRP A 26 18.20 -17.47 15.32
C TRP A 26 17.67 -18.88 15.07
N ASP A 27 18.05 -19.86 15.89
CA ASP A 27 17.71 -21.27 15.68
C ASP A 27 16.19 -21.51 15.71
N GLU A 28 15.49 -20.82 16.61
CA GLU A 28 14.05 -20.93 16.78
C GLU A 28 13.32 -20.30 15.59
N ALA A 29 13.73 -19.09 15.20
CA ALA A 29 13.16 -18.37 14.08
C ALA A 29 13.39 -19.14 12.76
N PHE A 30 14.62 -19.61 12.53
CA PHE A 30 14.99 -20.38 11.34
C PHE A 30 14.18 -21.68 11.23
N HIS A 31 14.01 -22.39 12.34
CA HIS A 31 13.18 -23.60 12.37
C HIS A 31 11.70 -23.27 12.09
N GLN A 32 11.18 -22.15 12.59
CA GLN A 32 9.82 -21.70 12.26
C GLN A 32 9.69 -21.38 10.76
N TRP A 33 10.63 -20.63 10.17
CA TRP A 33 10.61 -20.31 8.74
C TRP A 33 10.68 -21.57 7.87
N CYS A 34 11.46 -22.58 8.28
CA CYS A 34 11.51 -23.86 7.59
C CYS A 34 10.15 -24.56 7.57
N ARG A 35 9.38 -24.49 8.67
CA ARG A 35 8.01 -25.01 8.75
C ARG A 35 7.03 -24.20 7.92
N SER A 36 7.24 -22.89 7.82
CA SER A 36 6.43 -21.96 7.01
C SER A 36 6.69 -22.05 5.51
N GLY A 37 7.68 -22.83 5.06
CA GLY A 37 7.86 -23.16 3.65
C GLY A 37 9.03 -22.48 2.93
N LEU A 38 10.17 -22.24 3.61
CA LEU A 38 11.40 -21.80 2.94
C LEU A 38 11.75 -22.68 1.73
N SER A 39 12.17 -22.05 0.63
CA SER A 39 12.69 -22.76 -0.56
C SER A 39 14.00 -23.47 -0.25
N SER A 40 14.31 -24.53 -1.01
CA SER A 40 15.52 -25.34 -0.79
C SER A 40 16.81 -24.52 -0.83
N GLY A 41 16.93 -23.57 -1.76
CA GLY A 41 18.09 -22.67 -1.83
C GLY A 41 18.22 -21.78 -0.60
N ARG A 42 17.11 -21.22 -0.10
CA ARG A 42 17.14 -20.40 1.13
C ARG A 42 17.49 -21.22 2.37
N ARG A 43 17.00 -22.47 2.48
CA ARG A 43 17.37 -23.37 3.60
C ARG A 43 18.87 -23.68 3.65
N GLN A 44 19.54 -23.74 2.49
CA GLN A 44 20.98 -23.97 2.42
C GLN A 44 21.79 -22.70 2.70
N ASN A 45 21.31 -21.55 2.25
CA ASN A 45 22.08 -20.30 2.30
C ASN A 45 21.89 -19.51 3.60
N LEU A 46 20.67 -19.46 4.16
CA LEU A 46 20.38 -18.66 5.36
C LEU A 46 21.25 -19.01 6.59
N PRO A 47 21.60 -20.28 6.88
CA PRO A 47 22.46 -20.62 8.01
C PRO A 47 23.81 -19.90 8.02
N THR A 48 24.29 -19.38 6.88
CA THR A 48 25.51 -18.57 6.81
C THR A 48 25.42 -17.26 7.60
N LEU A 49 24.19 -16.78 7.86
CA LEU A 49 23.94 -15.58 8.66
C LEU A 49 23.84 -15.87 10.17
N ALA A 50 23.83 -17.14 10.59
CA ALA A 50 23.58 -17.54 11.98
C ALA A 50 24.56 -16.88 12.96
N SER A 51 25.84 -16.81 12.58
CA SER A 51 26.90 -16.22 13.42
C SER A 51 26.65 -14.75 13.76
N ARG A 52 25.97 -14.00 12.87
CA ARG A 52 25.65 -12.57 13.06
C ARG A 52 24.61 -12.36 14.14
N PHE A 53 23.69 -13.30 14.31
CA PHE A 53 22.57 -13.21 15.25
C PHE A 53 22.74 -14.05 16.51
N SER A 54 23.80 -14.87 16.56
CA SER A 54 24.11 -15.74 17.70
C SER A 54 25.16 -15.17 18.63
N SER A 55 25.80 -14.04 18.28
CA SER A 55 26.77 -13.38 19.17
C SER A 55 26.07 -12.71 20.36
N PRO A 56 26.71 -12.62 21.54
CA PRO A 56 26.23 -11.78 22.62
C PRO A 56 26.15 -10.30 22.18
N ASN A 57 25.32 -9.50 22.86
CA ASN A 57 25.11 -8.07 22.57
C ASN A 57 24.40 -7.75 21.23
N GLN A 58 23.34 -8.49 20.92
CA GLN A 58 22.50 -8.25 19.74
C GLN A 58 21.70 -6.93 19.77
N PHE A 59 21.62 -6.30 20.94
CA PHE A 59 20.90 -5.06 21.19
C PHE A 59 21.74 -4.20 22.13
N LEU A 60 21.72 -2.87 21.92
CA LEU A 60 22.44 -1.90 22.75
C LEU A 60 21.91 -1.88 24.20
N PHE A 61 20.62 -2.14 24.37
CA PHE A 61 19.94 -2.06 25.65
C PHE A 61 19.38 -3.41 26.12
N SER A 62 19.97 -4.53 25.68
CA SER A 62 19.50 -5.89 26.00
C SER A 62 19.23 -6.17 27.50
N GLU A 63 19.98 -5.53 28.40
CA GLU A 63 19.81 -5.67 29.86
C GLU A 63 18.85 -4.64 30.48
N ASP A 64 18.50 -3.58 29.76
CA ASP A 64 17.63 -2.51 30.23
C ASP A 64 16.17 -2.78 29.82
N ARG A 65 15.36 -3.25 30.77
CA ARG A 65 13.94 -3.57 30.55
C ARG A 65 13.10 -2.39 30.09
N GLN A 66 13.52 -1.15 30.35
CA GLN A 66 12.82 0.05 29.88
C GLN A 66 13.24 0.43 28.46
N ARG A 67 14.51 0.31 28.12
CA ARG A 67 15.01 0.74 26.79
C ARG A 67 14.95 -0.35 25.73
N TYR A 68 15.02 -1.62 26.10
CA TYR A 68 14.99 -2.72 25.14
C TYR A 68 13.74 -2.71 24.24
N PRO A 69 12.49 -2.59 24.76
CA PRO A 69 11.32 -2.50 23.90
C PRO A 69 11.31 -1.27 22.99
N LEU A 70 11.84 -0.13 23.48
CA LEU A 70 11.97 1.10 22.69
C LEU A 70 13.00 0.96 21.56
N GLU A 71 14.09 0.22 21.80
CA GLU A 71 15.10 -0.11 20.78
C GLU A 71 14.48 -0.97 19.68
N VAL A 72 13.77 -2.04 20.05
CA VAL A 72 13.04 -2.89 19.09
C VAL A 72 12.04 -2.06 18.29
N PHE A 73 11.29 -1.17 18.97
CA PHE A 73 10.30 -0.32 18.32
C PHE A 73 10.98 0.59 17.29
N TRP A 74 12.05 1.26 17.69
CA TRP A 74 12.81 2.15 16.83
C TRP A 74 13.39 1.42 15.62
N LEU A 75 13.97 0.23 15.79
CA LEU A 75 14.54 -0.54 14.68
C LEU A 75 13.49 -0.97 13.66
N LYS A 76 12.37 -1.57 14.13
CA LYS A 76 11.25 -1.97 13.27
C LYS A 76 10.62 -0.76 12.57
N TRP A 77 10.47 0.35 13.29
CA TRP A 77 9.94 1.59 12.73
C TRP A 77 10.86 2.17 11.65
N ASN A 78 12.18 2.20 11.87
CA ASN A 78 13.13 2.69 10.86
C ASN A 78 13.21 1.78 9.63
N LEU A 79 13.06 0.47 9.81
CA LEU A 79 12.91 -0.46 8.69
C LEU A 79 11.69 -0.11 7.85
N PHE A 80 10.54 0.14 8.49
CA PHE A 80 9.32 0.55 7.81
C PHE A 80 9.43 1.92 7.11
N ILE A 81 9.95 2.94 7.79
CA ILE A 81 10.11 4.28 7.18
C ILE A 81 11.12 4.25 6.03
N GLY A 82 12.18 3.45 6.14
CA GLY A 82 13.10 3.18 5.04
C GLY A 82 12.38 2.61 3.82
N LEU A 83 11.45 1.67 4.03
CA LEU A 83 10.62 1.10 2.96
C LEU A 83 9.73 2.17 2.32
N CYS A 84 8.99 2.94 3.13
CA CYS A 84 8.12 4.00 2.61
C CYS A 84 8.88 4.99 1.72
N ARG A 85 10.06 5.43 2.13
CA ARG A 85 10.90 6.35 1.33
C ARG A 85 11.36 5.75 0.02
N ARG A 86 11.76 4.47 -0.01
CA ARG A 86 12.18 3.79 -1.24
C ARG A 86 11.01 3.62 -2.21
N ILE A 87 9.86 3.18 -1.71
CA ILE A 87 8.64 3.02 -2.49
C ILE A 87 8.17 4.36 -3.05
N GLN A 88 8.21 5.43 -2.24
CA GLN A 88 7.91 6.78 -2.68
C GLN A 88 8.83 7.25 -3.82
N SER A 89 10.14 7.07 -3.72
CA SER A 89 11.11 7.42 -4.79
C SER A 89 10.76 6.70 -6.08
N ILE A 90 10.50 5.39 -6.01
CA ILE A 90 10.18 4.58 -7.19
C ILE A 90 8.86 5.05 -7.82
N HIS A 91 7.84 5.38 -7.03
CA HIS A 91 6.58 5.93 -7.56
C HIS A 91 6.75 7.30 -8.20
N GLN A 92 7.54 8.19 -7.59
CA GLN A 92 7.84 9.51 -8.17
C GLN A 92 8.53 9.38 -9.54
N GLU A 93 9.47 8.44 -9.66
CA GLU A 93 10.22 8.18 -10.89
C GLU A 93 9.38 7.50 -11.98
N ASN A 94 8.56 6.51 -11.61
CA ASN A 94 7.93 5.60 -12.59
C ASN A 94 6.44 5.86 -12.81
N GLN A 95 5.75 6.52 -11.87
CA GLN A 95 4.30 6.76 -11.92
C GLN A 95 3.49 5.46 -12.13
N ARG A 96 3.99 4.34 -11.58
CA ARG A 96 3.37 3.01 -11.67
C ARG A 96 3.28 2.38 -10.29
N PRO A 97 2.18 1.66 -9.98
CA PRO A 97 2.08 0.87 -8.76
C PRO A 97 2.87 -0.44 -8.86
N PHE A 98 3.12 -1.10 -7.74
CA PHE A 98 3.67 -2.46 -7.68
C PHE A 98 2.55 -3.52 -7.67
N LEU A 99 1.47 -3.27 -6.94
CA LEU A 99 0.31 -4.17 -6.73
C LEU A 99 0.63 -5.53 -6.07
N ASN A 100 1.89 -5.75 -5.67
CA ASN A 100 2.36 -6.96 -5.00
C ASN A 100 3.50 -6.69 -4.02
N LEU A 101 3.34 -5.61 -3.25
CA LEU A 101 4.22 -5.36 -2.10
C LEU A 101 3.90 -6.38 -1.00
N GLN A 102 4.87 -7.24 -0.72
CA GLN A 102 4.80 -8.22 0.34
C GLN A 102 6.19 -8.50 0.92
N PRO A 103 6.30 -8.96 2.18
CA PRO A 103 7.59 -9.18 2.82
C PRO A 103 8.54 -10.10 2.04
N ALA A 104 7.99 -11.09 1.34
CA ALA A 104 8.77 -12.03 0.55
C ALA A 104 9.56 -11.37 -0.59
N HIS A 105 9.11 -10.20 -1.06
CA HIS A 105 9.71 -9.43 -2.16
C HIS A 105 10.59 -8.27 -1.66
N LEU A 106 10.77 -8.17 -0.35
CA LEU A 106 11.47 -7.08 0.31
C LEU A 106 12.72 -7.61 1.03
N PRO A 107 13.78 -7.97 0.29
CA PRO A 107 15.02 -8.43 0.87
C PRO A 107 15.67 -7.33 1.72
N VAL A 108 16.11 -7.73 2.90
CA VAL A 108 16.94 -6.95 3.81
C VAL A 108 18.35 -7.48 3.69
N GLN A 109 19.23 -6.61 3.21
CA GLN A 109 20.66 -6.87 3.16
C GLN A 109 21.30 -6.43 4.48
N LEU A 110 22.19 -7.28 4.99
CA LEU A 110 22.98 -7.01 6.18
C LEU A 110 24.38 -6.58 5.73
N SER A 111 24.94 -5.54 6.34
CA SER A 111 26.31 -5.13 6.00
C SER A 111 27.30 -6.26 6.29
N GLU A 112 28.28 -6.44 5.40
CA GLU A 112 29.40 -7.36 5.63
C GLU A 112 30.45 -6.76 6.58
N SER A 113 30.57 -5.43 6.60
CA SER A 113 31.27 -4.70 7.64
C SER A 113 30.40 -4.61 8.89
N THR A 114 30.46 -5.65 9.72
CA THR A 114 30.15 -5.47 11.14
C THR A 114 31.31 -4.69 11.72
N GLU A 115 31.27 -3.36 11.65
CA GLU A 115 32.18 -2.57 12.45
C GLU A 115 31.97 -2.97 13.92
N ASP A 116 33.06 -3.19 14.67
CA ASP A 116 33.08 -3.89 15.96
C ASP A 116 32.18 -3.29 17.06
N PHE A 117 31.55 -2.15 16.82
CA PHE A 117 30.84 -1.35 17.81
C PHE A 117 29.30 -1.28 17.63
N LEU A 118 28.73 -1.72 16.50
CA LEU A 118 27.27 -1.77 16.32
C LEU A 118 26.73 -3.21 16.18
N PRO A 119 25.63 -3.57 16.87
CA PRO A 119 25.00 -4.86 16.67
C PRO A 119 24.49 -5.05 15.24
N ALA A 120 24.52 -6.27 14.71
CA ALA A 120 24.07 -6.59 13.35
C ALA A 120 22.63 -6.10 13.06
N ARG A 121 21.78 -6.04 14.09
CA ARG A 121 20.39 -5.55 14.02
C ARG A 121 20.27 -4.07 13.67
N TRP A 122 21.32 -3.28 13.85
CA TRP A 122 21.36 -1.85 13.56
C TRP A 122 21.85 -1.53 12.15
N VAL A 123 22.53 -2.49 11.50
CA VAL A 123 23.24 -2.26 10.23
C VAL A 123 22.59 -3.05 9.12
N PHE A 124 21.53 -2.48 8.55
CA PHE A 124 20.75 -3.10 7.48
C PHE A 124 20.35 -2.08 6.41
N SER A 125 20.06 -2.61 5.21
CA SER A 125 19.43 -1.85 4.13
C SER A 125 18.34 -2.67 3.46
N LEU A 126 17.33 -1.99 2.95
CA LEU A 126 16.35 -2.59 2.07
C LEU A 126 16.89 -2.59 0.65
N ASP A 127 16.77 -3.73 -0.01
CA ASP A 127 17.03 -3.87 -1.43
C ASP A 127 15.70 -3.93 -2.17
N THR A 128 15.45 -2.91 -2.98
CA THR A 128 14.24 -2.76 -3.78
C THR A 128 14.48 -3.00 -5.27
N SER A 129 15.68 -3.46 -5.65
CA SER A 129 16.06 -3.66 -7.06
C SER A 129 15.24 -4.75 -7.75
N HIS A 130 14.72 -5.71 -6.98
CA HIS A 130 13.91 -6.82 -7.45
C HIS A 130 12.40 -6.51 -7.50
N LEU A 131 11.96 -5.34 -7.02
CA LEU A 131 10.55 -5.00 -7.04
C LEU A 131 10.07 -4.78 -8.48
N GLN A 132 9.00 -5.47 -8.85
CA GLN A 132 8.41 -5.38 -10.18
C GLN A 132 7.22 -4.43 -10.16
N LEU A 133 7.25 -3.44 -11.07
CA LEU A 133 6.13 -2.54 -11.29
C LEU A 133 5.03 -3.27 -12.07
N ALA A 134 3.77 -3.03 -11.69
CA ALA A 134 2.61 -3.65 -12.33
C ALA A 134 2.53 -3.30 -13.81
N ASP A 135 2.24 -4.31 -14.63
CA ASP A 135 2.09 -4.14 -16.08
C ASP A 135 0.92 -3.24 -16.42
N ARG A 136 1.10 -2.43 -17.47
CA ARG A 136 0.00 -1.63 -18.00
C ARG A 136 -1.02 -2.55 -18.65
N PHE A 137 -2.27 -2.29 -18.32
CA PHE A 137 -3.41 -2.95 -18.92
C PHE A 137 -4.08 -2.00 -19.90
N ALA A 138 -4.45 -2.50 -21.08
CA ALA A 138 -5.25 -1.77 -22.04
C ALA A 138 -6.40 -2.70 -22.47
N PRO A 139 -7.67 -2.36 -22.16
CA PRO A 139 -8.80 -3.09 -22.66
C PRO A 139 -8.78 -3.20 -24.20
N PRO A 140 -9.24 -4.32 -24.77
CA PRO A 140 -9.47 -4.41 -26.20
C PRO A 140 -10.38 -3.26 -26.66
N THR A 141 -10.05 -2.64 -27.78
CA THR A 141 -10.76 -1.48 -28.38
C THR A 141 -10.71 -0.17 -27.59
N MET A 142 -9.89 -0.06 -26.53
CA MET A 142 -9.69 1.21 -25.85
C MET A 142 -9.09 2.27 -26.81
N PRO A 143 -9.70 3.47 -26.92
CA PRO A 143 -9.17 4.54 -27.76
C PRO A 143 -7.78 5.00 -27.29
N ALA A 144 -6.90 5.35 -28.23
CA ALA A 144 -5.56 5.84 -27.91
C ALA A 144 -5.57 7.18 -27.13
N ASP A 145 -6.66 7.93 -27.21
CA ASP A 145 -6.91 9.17 -26.49
C ASP A 145 -7.55 8.97 -25.11
N ALA A 146 -7.90 7.74 -24.74
CA ALA A 146 -8.38 7.44 -23.39
C ALA A 146 -7.27 7.70 -22.36
N ARG A 147 -7.57 8.57 -21.38
CA ARG A 147 -6.59 9.02 -20.37
C ARG A 147 -6.33 8.02 -19.24
N ALA A 148 -6.99 6.86 -19.25
CA ALA A 148 -6.93 5.91 -18.14
C ALA A 148 -5.59 5.17 -18.13
N GLN A 149 -4.89 5.25 -17.00
CA GLN A 149 -3.75 4.38 -16.71
C GLN A 149 -4.27 3.18 -15.92
N LEU A 150 -4.51 2.08 -16.62
CA LEU A 150 -4.94 0.83 -16.01
C LEU A 150 -3.73 -0.09 -15.83
N PHE A 151 -3.76 -0.88 -14.77
CA PHE A 151 -2.68 -1.78 -14.40
C PHE A 151 -3.23 -3.16 -14.08
N SER A 152 -2.47 -4.21 -14.37
CA SER A 152 -2.84 -5.58 -14.03
C SER A 152 -2.16 -6.00 -12.72
N PRO A 153 -2.90 -6.60 -11.77
CA PRO A 153 -2.26 -7.21 -10.62
C PRO A 153 -1.46 -8.44 -11.07
N PRO A 154 -0.27 -8.68 -10.50
CA PRO A 154 0.51 -9.86 -10.83
C PRO A 154 -0.14 -11.13 -10.22
N PRO A 155 0.11 -12.30 -10.83
CA PRO A 155 -0.59 -13.55 -10.49
C PRO A 155 -0.24 -14.10 -9.10
N ASP A 156 0.86 -13.65 -8.51
CA ASP A 156 1.43 -14.11 -7.24
C ASP A 156 1.12 -13.17 -6.07
N ALA A 157 0.12 -12.29 -6.22
CA ALA A 157 -0.29 -11.35 -5.18
C ALA A 157 -0.83 -12.06 -3.93
N HIS A 158 -0.25 -11.80 -2.76
CA HIS A 158 -0.63 -12.48 -1.52
C HIS A 158 -1.90 -11.88 -0.87
N PRO A 159 -2.92 -12.70 -0.58
CA PRO A 159 -4.26 -12.21 -0.25
C PRO A 159 -4.35 -11.37 1.04
N LEU A 160 -3.40 -11.50 1.97
CA LEU A 160 -3.39 -10.67 3.19
C LEU A 160 -2.75 -9.28 2.98
N TYR A 161 -1.87 -9.15 1.99
CA TYR A 161 -1.20 -7.89 1.64
C TYR A 161 -1.87 -7.17 0.48
N THR A 162 -2.69 -7.87 -0.30
CA THR A 162 -3.45 -7.32 -1.42
C THR A 162 -4.69 -6.56 -0.93
N ALA A 163 -4.87 -5.33 -1.45
CA ALA A 163 -6.02 -4.50 -1.14
C ALA A 163 -7.36 -5.22 -1.43
N PRO A 164 -8.43 -5.01 -0.63
CA PRO A 164 -9.73 -5.64 -0.87
C PRO A 164 -10.29 -5.43 -2.28
N LEU A 165 -10.09 -4.24 -2.85
CA LEU A 165 -10.49 -3.89 -4.23
C LEU A 165 -9.96 -4.90 -5.26
N LEU A 166 -8.67 -5.26 -5.14
CA LEU A 166 -8.00 -6.23 -6.02
C LEU A 166 -8.53 -7.65 -5.85
N ARG A 167 -8.91 -8.04 -4.62
CA ARG A 167 -9.34 -9.42 -4.31
C ARG A 167 -10.78 -9.71 -4.72
N GLN A 168 -11.66 -8.71 -4.60
CA GLN A 168 -13.10 -8.93 -4.68
C GLN A 168 -13.68 -8.68 -6.07
N GLN A 169 -13.09 -7.78 -6.86
CA GLN A 169 -13.76 -7.23 -8.04
C GLN A 169 -13.02 -7.45 -9.37
N GLY A 170 -11.77 -7.93 -9.35
CA GLY A 170 -10.96 -8.02 -10.56
C GLY A 170 -10.70 -6.65 -11.20
N ILE A 171 -10.10 -6.63 -12.41
CA ILE A 171 -9.91 -5.39 -13.17
C ILE A 171 -11.23 -4.96 -13.83
N GLU A 172 -12.05 -5.93 -14.25
CA GLU A 172 -13.27 -5.74 -15.04
C GLU A 172 -14.51 -6.09 -14.21
N GLN A 173 -15.43 -5.15 -14.09
CA GLN A 173 -16.77 -5.35 -13.50
C GLN A 173 -17.83 -5.07 -14.56
N ARG A 174 -18.83 -5.95 -14.68
CA ARG A 174 -19.95 -5.77 -15.62
C ARG A 174 -21.23 -5.45 -14.87
N GLU A 175 -21.92 -4.43 -15.35
CA GLU A 175 -23.12 -3.89 -14.72
C GLU A 175 -24.17 -3.52 -15.77
N THR A 176 -25.43 -3.47 -15.33
CA THR A 176 -26.53 -2.90 -16.12
C THR A 176 -27.02 -1.63 -15.45
N ALA A 177 -27.12 -0.55 -16.20
CA ALA A 177 -27.44 0.76 -15.64
C ALA A 177 -28.39 1.57 -16.53
N THR A 178 -28.97 2.61 -15.95
CA THR A 178 -29.70 3.64 -16.68
C THR A 178 -28.72 4.75 -17.06
N VAL A 179 -28.68 5.11 -18.34
CA VAL A 179 -27.80 6.16 -18.86
C VAL A 179 -28.63 7.33 -19.37
N LEU A 180 -28.26 8.53 -18.94
CA LEU A 180 -28.83 9.80 -19.40
C LEU A 180 -27.74 10.61 -20.09
N ILE A 181 -27.94 10.95 -21.35
CA ILE A 181 -27.01 11.84 -22.08
C ILE A 181 -27.32 13.29 -21.72
N ARG A 182 -26.36 13.98 -21.11
CA ARG A 182 -26.49 15.36 -20.63
C ARG A 182 -26.07 16.37 -21.69
N SER A 183 -24.96 16.10 -22.37
CA SER A 183 -24.48 16.91 -23.48
C SER A 183 -23.70 16.05 -24.46
N MET A 184 -23.60 16.54 -25.69
CA MET A 184 -22.89 15.87 -26.77
C MET A 184 -22.39 16.90 -27.77
N GLU A 185 -21.11 16.82 -28.13
CA GLU A 185 -20.46 17.71 -29.08
C GLU A 185 -19.66 16.89 -30.10
N ARG A 186 -19.90 17.14 -31.39
CA ARG A 186 -19.19 16.46 -32.49
C ARG A 186 -17.74 16.93 -32.55
N MET A 187 -16.80 15.98 -32.61
CA MET A 187 -15.38 16.31 -32.82
C MET A 187 -15.13 16.65 -34.29
N ARG A 188 -14.24 17.62 -34.55
CA ARG A 188 -13.87 17.99 -35.93
C ARG A 188 -13.26 16.78 -36.63
N ALA A 189 -13.75 16.48 -37.83
CA ALA A 189 -13.40 15.26 -38.56
C ALA A 189 -11.90 15.21 -38.90
N SER A 190 -11.19 14.22 -38.36
CA SER A 190 -9.88 13.82 -38.85
C SER A 190 -10.06 12.83 -40.00
N GLY A 191 -10.29 13.35 -41.22
CA GLY A 191 -10.05 12.63 -42.49
C GLY A 191 -10.90 11.38 -42.83
N GLY A 192 -11.89 10.97 -42.02
CA GLY A 192 -12.74 9.80 -42.28
C GLY A 192 -14.23 10.12 -42.37
N ASN A 193 -15.04 9.19 -42.92
CA ASN A 193 -16.50 9.31 -43.04
C ASN A 193 -17.24 8.94 -41.73
N GLU A 194 -16.49 8.59 -40.69
CA GLU A 194 -16.99 8.24 -39.36
C GLU A 194 -17.06 9.48 -38.45
N ILE A 195 -17.99 9.43 -37.50
CA ILE A 195 -18.28 10.53 -36.58
C ILE A 195 -17.78 10.12 -35.19
N ARG A 196 -17.02 11.02 -34.56
CA ARG A 196 -16.68 10.96 -33.13
C ARG A 196 -17.32 12.14 -32.42
N ALA A 197 -17.61 11.95 -31.14
CA ALA A 197 -18.17 13.00 -30.30
C ALA A 197 -17.71 12.88 -28.86
N ILE A 198 -17.65 14.02 -28.18
CA ILE A 198 -17.49 14.12 -26.74
C ILE A 198 -18.88 14.08 -26.14
N VAL A 199 -19.06 13.28 -25.09
CA VAL A 199 -20.35 13.06 -24.43
C VAL A 199 -20.19 13.24 -22.93
N GLN A 200 -21.15 13.91 -22.32
CA GLN A 200 -21.36 13.88 -20.88
C GLN A 200 -22.56 12.99 -20.59
N ALA A 201 -22.35 11.95 -19.80
CA ALA A 201 -23.37 10.98 -19.44
C ALA A 201 -23.54 10.92 -17.93
N GLN A 202 -24.77 10.68 -17.49
CA GLN A 202 -25.06 10.35 -16.10
C GLN A 202 -25.49 8.89 -16.01
N LEU A 203 -24.75 8.14 -15.21
CA LEU A 203 -24.95 6.71 -14.98
C LEU A 203 -25.68 6.49 -13.66
N VAL A 204 -26.82 5.82 -13.68
CA VAL A 204 -27.65 5.55 -12.50
C VAL A 204 -27.94 4.06 -12.38
N SER A 205 -27.57 3.45 -11.26
CA SER A 205 -27.92 2.08 -10.89
C SER A 205 -27.98 1.98 -9.36
N GLU A 206 -28.83 1.10 -8.84
CA GLU A 206 -28.92 0.84 -7.40
C GLU A 206 -27.66 0.18 -6.84
N GLN A 207 -26.89 -0.50 -7.71
CA GLN A 207 -25.67 -1.21 -7.36
C GLN A 207 -24.42 -0.30 -7.47
N LEU A 208 -24.55 0.87 -8.11
CA LEU A 208 -23.44 1.80 -8.34
C LEU A 208 -23.51 2.96 -7.34
N ARG A 209 -22.63 2.95 -6.33
CA ARG A 209 -22.40 4.13 -5.48
C ARG A 209 -21.21 4.91 -5.99
N SER A 210 -21.36 6.23 -6.14
CA SER A 210 -20.26 7.06 -6.64
C SER A 210 -18.99 6.96 -5.79
N SER A 211 -19.11 6.73 -4.47
CA SER A 211 -17.98 6.53 -3.55
C SER A 211 -17.07 5.36 -3.93
N ASP A 212 -17.60 4.39 -4.67
CA ASP A 212 -16.90 3.14 -4.93
C ASP A 212 -15.98 3.26 -6.16
N TYR A 213 -16.06 4.39 -6.89
CA TYR A 213 -15.33 4.62 -8.14
C TYR A 213 -14.39 5.82 -8.05
N SER A 214 -13.17 5.66 -8.56
CA SER A 214 -12.17 6.72 -8.63
C SER A 214 -12.31 7.56 -9.91
N GLN A 215 -11.65 8.72 -10.00
CA GLN A 215 -11.55 9.49 -11.25
C GLN A 215 -10.68 8.77 -12.32
N GLY A 216 -9.84 7.82 -11.90
CA GLY A 216 -9.03 7.01 -12.80
C GLY A 216 -9.78 5.81 -13.39
N ASP A 217 -10.93 5.45 -12.84
CA ASP A 217 -11.76 4.35 -13.33
C ASP A 217 -12.31 4.67 -14.72
N LEU A 218 -12.30 3.68 -15.60
CA LEU A 218 -12.75 3.80 -16.99
C LEU A 218 -14.05 3.02 -17.18
N PHE A 219 -15.01 3.64 -17.84
CA PHE A 219 -16.32 3.10 -18.12
C PHE A 219 -16.47 2.92 -19.62
N LEU A 220 -16.79 1.71 -20.05
CA LEU A 220 -17.26 1.40 -21.40
C LEU A 220 -18.77 1.18 -21.32
N ILE A 221 -19.52 2.10 -21.91
CA ILE A 221 -20.98 2.07 -21.93
C ILE A 221 -21.44 1.66 -23.32
N THR A 222 -22.26 0.62 -23.40
CA THR A 222 -22.89 0.17 -24.64
C THR A 222 -24.37 0.54 -24.62
N LEU A 223 -24.77 1.42 -25.54
CA LEU A 223 -26.14 1.88 -25.67
C LEU A 223 -26.82 1.21 -26.86
N SER A 224 -27.87 0.44 -26.60
CA SER A 224 -28.76 -0.08 -27.64
C SER A 224 -29.67 1.02 -28.14
N LEU A 225 -29.70 1.23 -29.46
CA LEU A 225 -30.60 2.18 -30.09
C LEU A 225 -31.99 1.54 -30.30
N PRO A 226 -33.08 2.34 -30.36
CA PRO A 226 -34.45 1.80 -30.41
C PRO A 226 -34.85 1.06 -31.69
N GLU A 227 -34.08 1.19 -32.77
CA GLU A 227 -34.36 0.50 -34.04
C GLU A 227 -33.79 -0.93 -33.98
N ALA A 228 -34.61 -1.92 -34.35
CA ALA A 228 -34.42 -3.34 -34.03
C ALA A 228 -33.14 -4.01 -34.60
N GLU A 229 -32.33 -3.30 -35.39
CA GLU A 229 -31.06 -3.78 -35.97
C GLU A 229 -29.97 -2.69 -35.96
N ALA A 230 -30.16 -1.61 -35.20
CA ALA A 230 -29.19 -0.53 -35.14
C ALA A 230 -27.92 -0.96 -34.39
N GLU A 231 -26.77 -0.63 -34.97
CA GLU A 231 -25.47 -0.83 -34.34
C GLU A 231 -25.41 -0.06 -33.01
N PRO A 232 -24.93 -0.70 -31.92
CA PRO A 232 -24.90 -0.05 -30.61
C PRO A 232 -23.88 1.08 -30.58
N VAL A 233 -24.17 2.12 -29.80
CA VAL A 233 -23.25 3.23 -29.57
C VAL A 233 -22.41 2.92 -28.35
N ARG A 234 -21.09 2.87 -28.52
CA ARG A 234 -20.13 2.60 -27.43
C ARG A 234 -19.45 3.89 -27.00
N ILE A 235 -19.45 4.14 -25.69
CA ILE A 235 -18.89 5.35 -25.09
C ILE A 235 -17.80 4.94 -24.10
N TRP A 236 -16.59 5.44 -24.31
CA TRP A 236 -15.49 5.36 -23.35
C TRP A 236 -15.48 6.62 -22.50
N ALA A 237 -15.69 6.49 -21.19
CA ALA A 237 -15.84 7.63 -20.30
C ALA A 237 -15.07 7.46 -18.99
N GLY A 238 -14.54 8.56 -18.45
CA GLY A 238 -13.97 8.63 -17.12
C GLY A 238 -14.96 9.26 -16.14
N LYS A 239 -14.81 8.97 -14.85
CA LYS A 239 -15.59 9.65 -13.82
C LYS A 239 -15.16 11.12 -13.70
N ARG A 240 -16.12 12.03 -13.87
CA ARG A 240 -15.94 13.47 -13.63
C ARG A 240 -16.25 13.83 -12.19
N ALA A 241 -17.46 13.48 -11.73
CA ALA A 241 -17.97 13.92 -10.44
C ALA A 241 -19.03 12.96 -9.90
N SER A 242 -19.26 13.03 -8.59
CA SER A 242 -20.43 12.43 -7.96
C SER A 242 -21.67 13.29 -8.23
N ALA A 243 -22.81 12.67 -8.52
CA ALA A 243 -24.11 13.34 -8.53
C ALA A 243 -24.98 12.84 -7.36
N GLU A 244 -26.03 13.59 -7.03
CA GLU A 244 -27.04 13.17 -6.05
C GLU A 244 -27.64 11.79 -6.37
N ARG A 245 -27.74 11.47 -7.66
CA ARG A 245 -28.19 10.16 -8.16
C ARG A 245 -27.21 9.64 -9.20
N GLY A 246 -26.31 8.75 -8.80
CA GLY A 246 -25.37 8.08 -9.70
C GLY A 246 -24.06 8.84 -9.93
N ILE A 247 -23.45 8.63 -11.10
CA ILE A 247 -22.09 9.08 -11.44
C ILE A 247 -22.14 9.93 -12.70
N LEU A 248 -21.48 11.09 -12.68
CA LEU A 248 -21.27 11.91 -13.88
C LEU A 248 -19.99 11.49 -14.57
N LEU A 249 -20.12 11.23 -15.86
CA LEU A 249 -19.07 10.71 -16.71
C LEU A 249 -18.84 11.66 -17.88
N ASP A 250 -17.57 11.89 -18.21
CA ASP A 250 -17.15 12.60 -19.41
C ASP A 250 -16.39 11.61 -20.29
N GLY A 251 -16.76 11.52 -21.56
CA GLY A 251 -16.22 10.49 -22.45
C GLY A 251 -16.29 10.83 -23.92
N THR A 252 -15.84 9.89 -24.73
CA THR A 252 -15.87 9.94 -26.19
C THR A 252 -16.59 8.72 -26.73
N ILE A 253 -17.32 8.92 -27.83
CA ILE A 253 -17.94 7.82 -28.55
C ILE A 253 -16.90 7.15 -29.45
N GLU A 254 -16.93 5.83 -29.53
CA GLU A 254 -16.24 5.09 -30.60
C GLU A 254 -16.72 5.63 -31.98
N PRO A 255 -15.89 5.55 -33.03
CA PRO A 255 -16.28 6.01 -34.36
C PRO A 255 -17.58 5.32 -34.81
N VAL A 256 -18.59 6.12 -35.20
CA VAL A 256 -19.87 5.61 -35.70
C VAL A 256 -20.16 6.13 -37.10
N SER A 257 -20.94 5.38 -37.86
CA SER A 257 -21.42 5.80 -39.17
C SER A 257 -22.42 6.97 -39.08
N PRO A 258 -22.56 7.83 -40.10
CA PRO A 258 -23.53 8.92 -40.10
C PRO A 258 -24.99 8.50 -39.82
N PRO A 259 -25.49 7.34 -40.31
CA PRO A 259 -26.83 6.85 -39.95
C PRO A 259 -26.98 6.57 -38.45
N VAL A 260 -26.00 5.86 -37.84
CA VAL A 260 -26.00 5.54 -36.40
C VAL A 260 -25.94 6.83 -35.57
N TRP A 261 -25.12 7.79 -35.98
CA TRP A 261 -25.08 9.11 -35.36
C TRP A 261 -26.44 9.83 -35.41
N GLY A 262 -27.11 9.84 -36.56
CA GLY A 262 -28.42 10.46 -36.72
C GLY A 262 -29.49 9.82 -35.84
N GLN A 263 -29.44 8.51 -35.63
CA GLN A 263 -30.30 7.80 -34.68
C GLN A 263 -29.95 8.17 -33.23
N PHE A 264 -28.67 8.22 -32.88
CA PHE A 264 -28.22 8.60 -31.56
C PHE A 264 -28.62 10.04 -31.20
N GLU A 265 -28.47 10.99 -32.12
CA GLU A 265 -28.93 12.38 -31.95
C GLU A 265 -30.42 12.50 -31.66
N LYS A 266 -31.25 11.67 -32.32
CA LYS A 266 -32.69 11.59 -32.05
C LYS A 266 -32.98 10.93 -30.70
N ALA A 267 -32.16 9.97 -30.28
CA ALA A 267 -32.32 9.22 -29.05
C ALA A 267 -31.73 9.92 -27.82
N LYS A 268 -30.86 10.94 -27.96
CA LYS A 268 -30.13 11.55 -26.83
C LYS A 268 -31.00 12.14 -25.72
N GLN A 269 -32.22 12.57 -26.05
CA GLN A 269 -33.18 13.09 -25.05
C GLN A 269 -33.95 11.97 -24.33
N LYS A 270 -33.79 10.72 -24.77
CA LYS A 270 -34.43 9.55 -24.15
C LYS A 270 -33.54 8.99 -23.05
N VAL A 271 -34.17 8.22 -22.18
CA VAL A 271 -33.51 7.42 -21.15
C VAL A 271 -33.08 6.09 -21.76
N PHE A 272 -31.79 5.77 -21.71
CA PHE A 272 -31.29 4.46 -22.09
C PHE A 272 -31.40 3.53 -20.88
N ALA A 273 -32.54 2.85 -20.76
CA ALA A 273 -32.74 1.85 -19.73
C ALA A 273 -31.98 0.57 -20.11
N ARG A 274 -31.30 -0.04 -19.13
CA ARG A 274 -30.53 -1.28 -19.29
C ARG A 274 -29.35 -1.19 -20.26
N ALA A 275 -28.62 -0.07 -20.24
CA ALA A 275 -27.32 0.00 -20.89
C ALA A 275 -26.35 -0.99 -20.24
N GLU A 276 -25.59 -1.71 -21.04
CA GLU A 276 -24.49 -2.53 -20.56
C GLU A 276 -23.30 -1.64 -20.24
N VAL A 277 -22.68 -1.88 -19.10
CA VAL A 277 -21.54 -1.10 -18.62
C VAL A 277 -20.45 -2.06 -18.22
N VAL A 278 -19.26 -1.88 -18.80
CA VAL A 278 -18.05 -2.52 -18.35
C VAL A 278 -17.21 -1.46 -17.65
N ILE A 279 -16.84 -1.72 -16.40
CA ILE A 279 -16.09 -0.81 -15.56
C ILE A 279 -14.71 -1.40 -15.35
N TYR A 280 -13.69 -0.68 -15.79
CA TYR A 280 -12.30 -1.00 -15.57
C TYR A 280 -11.79 -0.20 -14.39
N LYS A 281 -11.55 -0.89 -13.27
CA LYS A 281 -11.03 -0.28 -12.05
C LYS A 281 -9.59 0.13 -12.27
N SER A 282 -9.28 1.38 -11.92
CA SER A 282 -7.89 1.78 -11.94
C SER A 282 -7.21 1.40 -10.63
N LEU A 283 -6.22 0.52 -10.77
CA LEU A 283 -5.42 0.01 -9.68
C LEU A 283 -4.24 0.95 -9.50
N HIS A 284 -4.34 1.84 -8.52
CA HIS A 284 -3.38 2.92 -8.31
C HIS A 284 -2.52 2.71 -7.05
N LEU A 285 -1.64 3.67 -6.78
CA LEU A 285 -0.82 3.78 -5.57
C LEU A 285 -1.54 3.42 -4.25
N PRO A 286 -2.84 3.72 -4.03
CA PRO A 286 -3.53 3.30 -2.81
C PRO A 286 -3.56 1.80 -2.54
N CYS A 287 -3.40 0.97 -3.58
CA CYS A 287 -3.24 -0.47 -3.39
C CYS A 287 -1.92 -0.79 -2.68
N ASP A 288 -0.84 -0.10 -3.05
CA ASP A 288 0.47 -0.25 -2.41
C ASP A 288 0.48 0.35 -1.00
N LEU A 289 -0.28 1.43 -0.75
CA LEU A 289 -0.48 1.96 0.61
C LEU A 289 -1.11 0.92 1.53
N TYR A 290 -2.14 0.21 1.05
CA TYR A 290 -2.73 -0.87 1.83
C TYR A 290 -1.69 -1.95 2.18
N SER A 291 -0.89 -2.37 1.20
CA SER A 291 0.17 -3.34 1.40
C SER A 291 1.22 -2.86 2.42
N LEU A 292 1.64 -1.59 2.34
CA LEU A 292 2.53 -0.95 3.32
C LEU A 292 1.92 -0.94 4.73
N GLY A 293 0.63 -0.62 4.86
CA GLY A 293 -0.08 -0.70 6.13
C GLY A 293 -0.06 -2.11 6.72
N MET A 294 -0.30 -3.13 5.90
CA MET A 294 -0.22 -4.53 6.33
C MET A 294 1.21 -4.99 6.65
N ILE A 295 2.23 -4.48 5.95
CA ILE A 295 3.65 -4.73 6.28
C ILE A 295 4.00 -4.09 7.62
N LEU A 296 3.51 -2.88 7.91
CA LEU A 296 3.69 -2.25 9.22
C LEU A 296 3.04 -3.08 10.34
N PHE A 297 1.78 -3.50 10.16
CA PHE A 297 1.11 -4.34 11.15
C PHE A 297 1.79 -5.70 11.31
N ARG A 298 2.32 -6.30 10.22
CA ARG A 298 3.17 -7.50 10.32
C ARG A 298 4.40 -7.24 11.19
N GLY A 299 5.07 -6.10 11.00
CA GLY A 299 6.27 -5.78 11.77
C GLY A 299 5.99 -5.52 13.25
N LEU A 300 4.89 -4.81 13.56
CA LEU A 300 4.58 -4.39 14.93
C LEU A 300 3.78 -5.42 15.73
N LEU A 301 2.95 -6.23 15.09
CA LEU A 301 1.95 -7.04 15.79
C LEU A 301 2.18 -8.55 15.66
N VAL A 302 2.81 -9.07 14.61
CA VAL A 302 3.01 -10.52 14.47
C VAL A 302 4.21 -10.96 15.30
N ASN A 303 4.04 -12.07 16.02
CA ASN A 303 5.05 -12.66 16.89
C ASN A 303 4.80 -14.17 17.08
N GLU A 304 5.47 -14.81 18.03
CA GLU A 304 5.34 -16.26 18.25
C GLU A 304 3.91 -16.70 18.68
N ARG A 305 3.14 -15.80 19.31
CA ARG A 305 1.79 -16.08 19.86
C ARG A 305 0.66 -15.70 18.93
N GLN A 306 0.90 -14.79 17.97
CA GLN A 306 -0.12 -14.33 17.04
C GLN A 306 0.38 -14.28 15.60
N ASP A 307 -0.35 -14.94 14.72
CA ASP A 307 -0.05 -14.98 13.30
C ASP A 307 -0.66 -13.79 12.53
N LEU A 308 -0.23 -13.63 11.28
CA LEU A 308 -0.70 -12.56 10.41
C LEU A 308 -2.20 -12.65 10.12
N ALA A 309 -2.77 -13.86 10.04
CA ALA A 309 -4.20 -14.04 9.76
C ALA A 309 -5.06 -13.51 10.92
N THR A 310 -4.62 -13.72 12.16
CA THR A 310 -5.25 -13.20 13.37
C THR A 310 -5.15 -11.68 13.42
N VAL A 311 -3.95 -11.13 13.17
CA VAL A 311 -3.73 -9.68 13.08
C VAL A 311 -4.60 -9.06 12.00
N HIS A 312 -4.67 -9.65 10.80
CA HIS A 312 -5.47 -9.15 9.68
C HIS A 312 -6.96 -9.06 10.02
N LYS A 313 -7.53 -10.05 10.71
CA LYS A 313 -8.92 -10.04 11.18
C LYS A 313 -9.19 -8.90 12.16
N VAL A 314 -8.31 -8.73 13.15
CA VAL A 314 -8.41 -7.67 14.17
C VAL A 314 -8.29 -6.28 13.55
N ILE A 315 -7.32 -6.10 12.65
CA ILE A 315 -7.10 -4.84 11.94
C ILE A 315 -8.28 -4.50 11.04
N THR A 316 -8.82 -5.45 10.29
CA THR A 316 -9.99 -5.25 9.43
C THR A 316 -11.20 -4.80 10.26
N ARG A 317 -11.52 -5.53 11.33
CA ARG A 317 -12.61 -5.19 12.26
C ARG A 317 -12.40 -3.81 12.90
N THR A 318 -11.17 -3.49 13.29
CA THR A 318 -10.84 -2.20 13.91
C THR A 318 -10.98 -1.06 12.91
N ALA A 319 -10.51 -1.24 11.67
CA ALA A 319 -10.63 -0.26 10.59
C ALA A 319 -12.09 0.01 10.21
N GLU A 320 -12.93 -1.02 10.18
CA GLU A 320 -14.39 -0.87 10.00
C GLU A 320 -15.01 -0.06 11.13
N ASN A 321 -14.66 -0.38 12.38
CA ASN A 321 -15.16 0.30 13.57
C ASN A 321 -14.60 1.72 13.75
N LEU A 322 -13.50 2.08 13.10
CA LEU A 322 -12.97 3.45 13.09
C LEU A 322 -13.77 4.37 12.16
N GLY A 323 -14.35 3.82 11.09
CA GLY A 323 -15.03 4.59 10.05
C GLY A 323 -14.02 5.23 9.07
N PRO A 324 -14.40 6.31 8.38
CA PRO A 324 -13.48 7.07 7.53
C PRO A 324 -12.46 7.83 8.39
N ILE A 325 -11.21 7.89 7.93
CA ILE A 325 -10.13 8.65 8.58
C ILE A 325 -9.74 9.76 7.63
N LEU A 326 -9.70 11.01 8.11
CA LEU A 326 -9.31 12.14 7.27
C LEU A 326 -7.81 12.04 6.89
N PRO A 327 -7.43 12.36 5.64
CA PRO A 327 -6.04 12.32 5.19
C PRO A 327 -5.13 13.40 5.76
N SER A 328 -5.70 14.52 6.19
CA SER A 328 -5.05 15.48 7.07
C SER A 328 -5.76 15.45 8.40
N LEU A 329 -5.04 15.13 9.47
CA LEU A 329 -5.56 15.23 10.82
C LEU A 329 -5.20 16.60 11.36
N GLU A 330 -6.08 17.56 11.17
CA GLU A 330 -6.00 18.80 11.94
C GLU A 330 -6.13 18.48 13.44
N ASP A 331 -5.52 19.32 14.29
CA ASP A 331 -5.50 19.10 15.74
C ASP A 331 -6.89 18.92 16.36
N ARG A 332 -7.92 19.53 15.73
CA ARG A 332 -9.32 19.44 16.16
C ARG A 332 -9.90 18.03 15.98
N ASP A 333 -9.52 17.34 14.91
CA ASP A 333 -10.05 16.00 14.56
C ASP A 333 -9.14 14.88 15.08
N ARG A 334 -7.86 15.18 15.31
CA ARG A 334 -6.88 14.23 15.86
C ARG A 334 -7.28 13.74 17.25
N LYS A 335 -7.69 14.63 18.17
CA LYS A 335 -8.01 14.26 19.56
C LYS A 335 -9.20 13.30 19.68
N PRO A 336 -10.37 13.54 19.04
CA PRO A 336 -11.47 12.59 19.02
C PRO A 336 -11.08 11.23 18.43
N LEU A 337 -10.32 11.22 17.33
CA LEU A 337 -9.87 9.98 16.69
C LEU A 337 -8.96 9.17 17.61
N LEU A 338 -7.98 9.81 18.26
CA LEU A 338 -7.09 9.14 19.21
C LEU A 338 -7.87 8.56 20.41
N ARG A 339 -8.91 9.25 20.90
CA ARG A 339 -9.78 8.71 21.96
C ARG A 339 -10.54 7.47 21.50
N ARG A 340 -11.09 7.49 20.28
CA ARG A 340 -11.79 6.33 19.70
C ARG A 340 -10.83 5.15 19.49
N LEU A 341 -9.61 5.41 19.01
CA LEU A 341 -8.57 4.39 18.87
C LEU A 341 -8.23 3.75 20.21
N ARG A 342 -8.02 4.54 21.26
CA ARG A 342 -7.76 4.02 22.62
C ARG A 342 -8.85 3.06 23.08
N PHE A 343 -10.11 3.45 22.90
CA PHE A 343 -11.24 2.60 23.25
C PHE A 343 -11.25 1.30 22.44
N LEU A 344 -11.01 1.36 21.14
CA LEU A 344 -10.95 0.17 20.30
C LEU A 344 -9.77 -0.74 20.67
N PHE A 345 -8.60 -0.18 20.99
CA PHE A 345 -7.43 -0.97 21.38
C PHE A 345 -7.65 -1.69 22.70
N GLN A 346 -8.29 -1.04 23.67
CA GLN A 346 -8.71 -1.68 24.91
C GLN A 346 -9.69 -2.83 24.66
N LYS A 347 -10.61 -2.68 23.70
CA LYS A 347 -11.58 -3.72 23.32
C LYS A 347 -10.92 -4.92 22.62
N GLU A 348 -9.96 -4.65 21.73
CA GLU A 348 -9.25 -5.69 20.96
C GLU A 348 -8.18 -6.41 21.81
N GLY A 349 -7.79 -5.81 22.95
CA GLY A 349 -6.97 -6.45 23.97
C GLY A 349 -5.55 -6.77 23.51
N ALA A 350 -5.10 -7.98 23.79
CA ALA A 350 -3.72 -8.42 23.53
C ALA A 350 -3.29 -8.29 22.06
N ALA A 351 -4.23 -8.37 21.11
CA ALA A 351 -3.91 -8.34 19.67
C ALA A 351 -3.37 -6.98 19.17
N LEU A 352 -3.74 -5.88 19.85
CA LEU A 352 -3.23 -4.53 19.55
C LEU A 352 -2.37 -3.97 20.69
N SER A 353 -1.93 -4.84 21.61
CA SER A 353 -1.08 -4.47 22.73
C SER A 353 0.35 -4.20 22.27
N LYS A 354 1.05 -3.31 22.98
CA LYS A 354 2.48 -3.04 22.79
C LYS A 354 3.36 -4.28 23.02
N GLU A 355 2.88 -5.23 23.83
CA GLU A 355 3.56 -6.51 24.04
C GLU A 355 3.73 -7.31 22.75
N ALA A 356 2.87 -7.04 21.76
CA ALA A 356 2.95 -7.66 20.45
C ALA A 356 4.25 -7.35 19.69
N LEU A 357 4.91 -6.23 20.04
CA LEU A 357 6.11 -5.75 19.39
C LEU A 357 7.28 -6.73 19.52
N LEU A 358 7.40 -7.36 20.68
CA LEU A 358 8.44 -8.35 20.93
C LEU A 358 8.02 -9.70 20.33
N TYR A 359 9.00 -10.43 19.79
CA TYR A 359 8.79 -11.77 19.26
C TYR A 359 8.31 -12.72 20.36
N ARG A 360 8.85 -12.57 21.58
CA ARG A 360 8.36 -13.22 22.79
C ARG A 360 7.72 -12.18 23.71
N PRO A 361 6.39 -12.15 23.85
CA PRO A 361 5.74 -11.27 24.78
C PRO A 361 6.19 -11.58 26.21
N SER A 362 6.69 -10.59 26.93
CA SER A 362 6.98 -10.68 28.36
C SER A 362 6.02 -9.82 29.16
N ASP A 363 5.66 -10.32 30.33
CA ASP A 363 4.82 -9.58 31.27
C ASP A 363 5.58 -8.28 31.62
N ASN A 364 4.96 -7.14 31.32
CA ASN A 364 5.44 -5.76 31.53
C ASN A 364 6.31 -5.12 30.43
N ALA A 365 6.66 -5.79 29.32
CA ALA A 365 7.40 -5.13 28.23
C ALA A 365 6.63 -3.96 27.58
N GLY A 366 5.30 -4.03 27.60
CA GLY A 366 4.44 -2.98 27.07
C GLY A 366 4.44 -1.68 27.88
N GLU A 367 4.87 -1.70 29.14
CA GLU A 367 4.86 -0.50 30.00
C GLU A 367 5.93 0.51 29.58
N SER A 368 7.00 0.05 28.95
CA SER A 368 8.16 0.84 28.56
C SER A 368 7.92 1.74 27.34
N ILE A 369 6.92 1.43 26.51
CA ILE A 369 6.60 2.22 25.31
C ILE A 369 5.48 3.18 25.66
N PRO A 370 5.64 4.49 25.51
CA PRO A 370 4.56 5.45 25.73
C PRO A 370 3.31 5.16 24.87
N ASP A 371 2.12 5.30 25.48
CA ASP A 371 0.82 5.05 24.83
C ASP A 371 0.65 5.86 23.54
N ASP A 372 1.04 7.12 23.58
CA ASP A 372 0.89 8.04 22.46
C ASP A 372 1.76 7.65 21.26
N LEU A 373 3.00 7.22 21.48
CA LEU A 373 3.85 6.72 20.39
C LEU A 373 3.28 5.44 19.76
N TRP A 374 2.78 4.52 20.59
CA TRP A 374 2.16 3.29 20.10
C TRP A 374 0.88 3.56 19.29
N ILE A 375 0.00 4.42 19.80
CA ILE A 375 -1.26 4.77 19.13
C ILE A 375 -0.99 5.51 17.83
N GLU A 376 -0.02 6.42 17.79
CA GLU A 376 0.37 7.12 16.57
C GLU A 376 0.92 6.15 15.50
N ALA A 377 1.75 5.18 15.89
CA ALA A 377 2.25 4.17 14.96
C ALA A 377 1.13 3.33 14.34
N LEU A 378 0.19 2.85 15.17
CA LEU A 378 -0.96 2.09 14.66
C LEU A 378 -1.91 2.96 13.84
N LEU A 379 -2.10 4.23 14.21
CA LEU A 379 -2.89 5.20 13.44
C LEU A 379 -2.31 5.42 12.03
N ILE A 380 -0.99 5.51 11.90
CA ILE A 380 -0.33 5.57 10.58
C ILE A 380 -0.68 4.32 9.77
N GLY A 381 -0.62 3.13 10.38
CA GLY A 381 -1.05 1.88 9.75
C GLY A 381 -2.51 1.92 9.29
N PHE A 382 -3.44 2.39 10.12
CA PHE A 382 -4.86 2.49 9.75
C PHE A 382 -5.11 3.51 8.64
N ARG A 383 -4.37 4.62 8.60
CA ARG A 383 -4.46 5.62 7.52
C ARG A 383 -4.01 5.03 6.19
N LEU A 384 -2.94 4.24 6.20
CA LEU A 384 -2.45 3.52 5.01
C LEU A 384 -3.50 2.53 4.46
N LEU A 385 -4.29 1.89 5.33
CA LEU A 385 -5.36 0.98 4.89
C LEU A 385 -6.60 1.69 4.32
N ARG A 386 -6.89 2.93 4.77
CA ARG A 386 -8.22 3.56 4.57
C ARG A 386 -8.22 4.77 3.63
N ASN A 387 -7.09 5.42 3.38
CA ASN A 387 -7.03 6.65 2.58
C ASN A 387 -7.01 6.40 1.06
N GLN A 388 -7.88 5.50 0.56
CA GLN A 388 -8.02 5.22 -0.88
C GLN A 388 -8.83 6.30 -1.61
N ALA A 389 -9.69 7.05 -0.93
CA ALA A 389 -10.70 7.93 -1.53
C ALA A 389 -10.18 9.33 -1.93
N GLU A 390 -9.05 9.78 -1.38
CA GLU A 390 -8.49 11.13 -1.62
C GLU A 390 -7.14 11.08 -2.35
N TYR A 391 -6.81 9.94 -2.97
CA TYR A 391 -5.68 9.87 -3.86
C TYR A 391 -5.97 10.72 -5.10
N ASP A 392 -5.25 11.83 -5.23
CA ASP A 392 -5.20 12.58 -6.48
C ASP A 392 -4.22 11.87 -7.43
N PRO A 393 -4.70 11.25 -8.53
CA PRO A 393 -3.80 10.63 -9.50
C PRO A 393 -2.84 11.63 -10.17
N ASN A 394 -3.10 12.93 -10.06
CA ASN A 394 -2.23 13.97 -10.57
C ASN A 394 -1.11 14.36 -9.59
N GLU A 395 -1.25 14.06 -8.30
CA GLU A 395 -0.28 14.39 -7.25
C GLU A 395 0.07 13.18 -6.36
N PRO A 396 0.49 12.04 -6.93
CA PRO A 396 0.70 10.79 -6.18
C PRO A 396 1.78 10.89 -5.09
N GLY A 397 2.75 11.78 -5.26
CA GLY A 397 3.84 11.99 -4.30
C GLY A 397 3.36 12.56 -2.97
N THR A 398 2.35 13.43 -2.98
CA THR A 398 2.01 14.27 -1.81
C THR A 398 1.51 13.48 -0.61
N PHE A 399 0.74 12.41 -0.83
CA PHE A 399 0.24 11.57 0.26
C PHE A 399 1.35 10.73 0.89
N MET A 400 2.16 10.07 0.06
CA MET A 400 3.29 9.26 0.54
C MET A 400 4.34 10.12 1.24
N GLU A 401 4.63 11.31 0.71
CA GLU A 401 5.48 12.32 1.36
C GLU A 401 4.99 12.67 2.76
N ARG A 402 3.68 12.91 2.90
CA ARG A 402 3.08 13.22 4.20
C ARG A 402 3.23 12.06 5.19
N ILE A 403 2.93 10.84 4.77
CA ILE A 403 3.09 9.65 5.63
C ILE A 403 4.57 9.44 6.00
N ALA A 404 5.49 9.61 5.05
CA ALA A 404 6.93 9.48 5.31
C ALA A 404 7.44 10.58 6.26
N ALA A 405 6.93 11.81 6.16
CA ALA A 405 7.27 12.92 7.04
C ALA A 405 6.72 12.72 8.46
N GLU A 406 5.45 12.34 8.60
CA GLU A 406 4.86 11.99 9.90
C GLU A 406 5.58 10.80 10.54
N GLY A 407 5.92 9.80 9.73
CA GLY A 407 6.66 8.65 10.19
C GLY A 407 8.10 8.97 10.61
N ALA A 408 8.76 9.89 9.92
CA ALA A 408 10.06 10.43 10.35
C ALA A 408 9.94 11.17 11.69
N HIS A 409 8.92 12.01 11.84
CA HIS A 409 8.65 12.70 13.10
C HIS A 409 8.41 11.71 14.26
N LEU A 410 7.64 10.65 14.04
CA LEU A 410 7.46 9.61 15.05
C LEU A 410 8.78 8.89 15.36
N SER A 411 9.60 8.61 14.34
CA SER A 411 10.93 8.02 14.52
C SER A 411 11.81 8.87 15.45
N ASP A 412 11.82 10.19 15.25
CA ASP A 412 12.57 11.12 16.09
C ASP A 412 12.05 11.13 17.54
N ARG A 413 10.74 11.02 17.74
CA ARG A 413 10.15 10.93 19.08
C ARG A 413 10.50 9.61 19.78
N ILE A 414 10.42 8.48 19.08
CA ILE A 414 10.86 7.18 19.62
C ILE A 414 12.34 7.25 19.98
N LYS A 415 13.16 7.87 19.13
CA LYS A 415 14.60 8.08 19.34
C LYS A 415 14.87 8.91 20.60
N MET A 416 14.13 10.00 20.80
CA MET A 416 14.23 10.83 21.99
C MET A 416 13.88 10.08 23.26
N GLU A 417 12.86 9.21 23.24
CA GLU A 417 12.52 8.37 24.40
C GLU A 417 13.60 7.30 24.66
N LEU A 418 14.11 6.67 23.61
CA LEU A 418 15.12 5.61 23.71
C LEU A 418 16.44 6.10 24.32
N PHE A 419 16.95 7.21 23.81
CA PHE A 419 18.24 7.77 24.24
C PHE A 419 18.06 8.82 25.35
N GLY A 420 16.87 9.34 25.59
CA GLY A 420 16.64 10.41 26.56
C GLY A 420 17.35 11.72 26.22
N SER A 421 17.15 12.74 27.06
CA SER A 421 17.77 14.08 26.91
C SER A 421 19.16 14.20 27.55
N ARG A 422 19.72 13.12 28.12
CA ARG A 422 21.00 13.14 28.84
C ARG A 422 22.20 13.04 27.90
N ARG A 423 23.20 13.89 28.14
CA ARG A 423 24.40 14.13 27.29
C ARG A 423 25.14 12.87 26.82
N ARG A 424 25.32 11.84 27.66
CA ARG A 424 26.04 10.60 27.31
C ARG A 424 25.32 9.73 26.27
N ASN A 425 23.99 9.69 26.30
CA ASN A 425 23.22 8.92 25.34
C ASN A 425 23.14 9.64 23.98
N ARG A 426 23.27 10.97 23.97
CA ARG A 426 23.39 11.77 22.75
C ARG A 426 24.71 11.51 22.02
N GLU A 427 25.82 11.32 22.72
CA GLU A 427 27.11 10.96 22.11
C GLU A 427 27.09 9.58 21.46
N ILE A 428 26.47 8.58 22.12
CA ILE A 428 26.26 7.24 21.53
C ILE A 428 25.44 7.36 20.24
N LEU A 429 24.38 8.18 20.27
CA LEU A 429 23.50 8.39 19.14
C LEU A 429 24.17 9.10 17.97
N GLU A 430 24.93 10.16 18.25
CA GLU A 430 25.70 10.90 17.24
C GLU A 430 26.72 9.99 16.56
N ALA A 431 27.36 9.09 17.31
CA ALA A 431 28.22 8.06 16.74
C ALA A 431 27.42 7.09 15.84
N CYS A 432 26.32 6.53 16.33
CA CYS A 432 25.49 5.60 15.56
C CYS A 432 24.98 6.21 14.25
N ASP A 433 24.52 7.47 14.28
CA ASP A 433 24.02 8.18 13.09
C ASP A 433 25.14 8.48 12.09
N LEU A 434 26.31 8.90 12.56
CA LEU A 434 27.46 9.22 11.72
C LEU A 434 27.95 7.98 10.97
N ILE A 435 28.06 6.86 11.68
CA ILE A 435 28.43 5.57 11.11
C ILE A 435 27.40 5.09 10.10
N ARG A 436 26.11 5.17 10.45
CA ARG A 436 25.04 4.75 9.54
C ARG A 436 25.02 5.60 8.27
N LYS A 437 25.35 6.88 8.37
CA LYS A 437 25.49 7.79 7.22
C LYS A 437 26.68 7.41 6.36
N GLU A 438 27.86 7.22 6.94
CA GLU A 438 29.07 6.81 6.21
C GLU A 438 28.88 5.48 5.46
N LEU A 439 28.28 4.49 6.12
CA LEU A 439 27.95 3.19 5.50
C LEU A 439 26.94 3.32 4.35
N SER A 440 26.05 4.32 4.39
CA SER A 440 25.11 4.59 3.31
C SER A 440 25.76 5.32 2.12
N GLU A 441 26.77 6.15 2.37
CA GLU A 441 27.50 6.90 1.34
C GLU A 441 28.49 6.00 0.59
N VAL A 442 29.20 5.11 1.29
CA VAL A 442 30.12 4.11 0.70
C VAL A 442 29.39 3.13 -0.24
N ARG A 443 28.08 2.95 -0.07
CA ARG A 443 27.26 2.07 -0.93
C ARG A 443 26.66 2.74 -2.16
N ASN A 444 26.62 4.07 -2.19
CA ASN A 444 26.05 4.84 -3.32
C ASN A 444 27.13 5.41 -4.25
N GLY A 445 28.41 5.31 -3.89
CA GLY A 445 29.57 5.55 -4.77
C GLY A 445 30.10 4.24 -5.31
#